data_AF-A0A1I3XY67-F1
#
_entry.id   AF-A0A1I3XY67-F1
#
_cell.length_a   1.000
_cell.length_b   1.000
_cell.length_c   1.000
_cell.angle_alpha   90.00
_cell.angle_beta   90.00
_cell.angle_gamma   90.00
#
_symmetry.space_group_name_H-M   'P 1'
#
loop_
_entity.id
_entity.type
_entity.pdbx_description
1 polymer ?
#
loop_
_entity_poly.entity_id
_entity_poly.type
_entity_poly.pdbx_seq_one_letter_code
_entity_poly.pdbx_strand_id
1 'polypeptide(L)' 'MGHRQKPEIFIGSSVEGLPVAYEIQNALEHDADCIVWPQGVFEPGSVTLHDLIGMTRQVDFAIFAFTPDDLTRY' A
#
# COMPACT_ATOMS: atom_id res chain seq x y z
N MET A 1 -22.80 7.04 -19.86
CA MET A 1 -21.86 7.86 -19.06
C MET A 1 -20.96 6.88 -18.31
N GLY A 2 -19.67 6.81 -18.64
CA GLY A 2 -18.78 5.85 -17.98
C GLY A 2 -18.53 6.30 -16.55
N HIS A 3 -18.89 5.48 -15.57
CA HIS A 3 -18.38 5.63 -14.21
C HIS A 3 -16.88 5.38 -14.29
N ARG A 4 -16.06 6.43 -14.23
CA ARG A 4 -14.62 6.27 -14.08
C ARG A 4 -14.42 5.54 -12.76
N GLN A 5 -13.90 4.32 -12.80
CA GLN A 5 -13.58 3.58 -11.59
C GLN A 5 -12.54 4.38 -10.81
N LYS A 6 -12.62 4.33 -9.48
CA LYS A 6 -11.57 4.92 -8.64
C LYS A 6 -10.26 4.14 -8.92
N PRO A 7 -9.10 4.82 -8.99
CA PRO A 7 -7.83 4.15 -9.14
C PRO A 7 -7.56 3.21 -7.96
N GLU A 8 -7.01 2.04 -8.25
CA GLU A 8 -6.58 1.08 -7.23
C GLU A 8 -5.15 1.42 -6.77
N ILE A 9 -4.95 1.58 -5.46
CA ILE A 9 -3.66 2.02 -4.89
C ILE A 9 -3.18 1.04 -3.82
N PHE A 10 -1.96 0.55 -3.98
CA PHE A 10 -1.24 -0.17 -2.93
C PHE A 10 -0.46 0.80 -2.04
N ILE A 11 -0.50 0.63 -0.73
CA ILE A 11 0.25 1.43 0.25
C ILE A 11 1.16 0.51 1.09
N GLY A 12 2.47 0.70 0.94
CA GLY A 12 3.49 0.05 1.76
C GLY A 12 4.14 1.03 2.75
N SER A 13 4.54 0.51 3.91
CA SER A 13 5.29 1.24 4.94
C SER A 13 6.10 0.24 5.76
N SER A 14 6.96 0.66 6.69
CA SER A 14 7.38 -0.21 7.80
C SER A 14 6.20 -0.54 8.73
N VAL A 15 6.42 -1.42 9.72
CA VAL A 15 5.41 -1.73 10.75
C VAL A 15 5.14 -0.49 11.61
N GLU A 16 6.21 0.22 11.95
CA GLU A 16 6.22 1.47 12.70
C GLU A 16 5.51 2.59 11.93
N GLY A 17 5.63 2.60 10.59
CA GLY A 17 4.98 3.55 9.69
C GLY A 17 3.50 3.26 9.37
N LEU A 18 2.92 2.15 9.86
CA LEU A 18 1.51 1.81 9.59
C LEU A 18 0.50 2.91 9.93
N PRO A 19 0.63 3.67 11.04
CA PRO A 19 -0.25 4.79 11.31
C PRO A 19 -0.26 5.81 10.16
N VAL A 20 0.89 6.11 9.55
CA VAL A 20 0.97 7.01 8.40
C VAL A 20 0.29 6.40 7.17
N ALA A 21 0.49 5.10 6.92
CA ALA A 21 -0.14 4.42 5.79
C ALA A 21 -1.68 4.43 5.88
N TYR A 22 -2.24 4.24 7.08
CA TYR A 22 -3.69 4.32 7.29
C TYR A 22 -4.24 5.75 7.13
N GLU A 23 -3.51 6.76 7.58
CA GLU A 23 -3.92 8.16 7.34
C GLU A 23 -3.91 8.52 5.85
N ILE A 24 -2.97 7.97 5.06
CA ILE A 24 -2.98 8.12 3.60
C ILE A 24 -4.22 7.45 3.00
N GLN A 25 -4.56 6.22 3.42
CA GLN A 25 -5.78 5.52 2.99
C GLN A 25 -7.03 6.33 3.32
N ASN A 26 -7.14 6.86 4.54
CA ASN A 26 -8.27 7.69 4.97
C ASN A 26 -8.38 8.98 4.15
N ALA A 27 -7.25 9.66 3.91
CA ALA A 27 -7.23 10.90 3.14
C ALA A 27 -7.67 10.71 1.67
N LEU A 28 -7.52 9.48 1.14
CA LEU A 28 -7.87 9.12 -0.24
C LEU A 28 -9.23 8.42 -0.37
N GLU A 29 -10.02 8.29 0.70
CA GLU A 29 -11.25 7.48 0.71
C GLU A 29 -12.26 7.84 -0.40
N HIS A 30 -12.30 9.10 -0.83
CA HIS A 30 -13.18 9.60 -1.87
C HIS A 30 -12.58 9.51 -3.28
N ASP A 31 -11.25 9.42 -3.38
CA ASP A 31 -10.51 9.60 -4.62
C ASP A 31 -9.92 8.29 -5.16
N ALA A 32 -9.66 7.29 -4.31
CA ALA A 32 -9.03 6.02 -4.68
C ALA A 32 -9.52 4.84 -3.83
N ASP A 33 -9.41 3.64 -4.38
CA ASP A 33 -9.61 2.39 -3.62
C ASP A 33 -8.23 1.89 -3.17
N CYS A 34 -7.93 2.10 -1.89
CA CYS A 34 -6.60 1.87 -1.33
C CYS A 34 -6.53 0.57 -0.53
N ILE A 35 -5.41 -0.16 -0.64
CA ILE A 35 -5.07 -1.32 0.19
C ILE A 35 -3.70 -1.12 0.86
N VAL A 36 -3.66 -1.20 2.18
CA VAL A 36 -2.43 -1.13 2.97
C VAL A 36 -1.89 -2.55 3.17
N TRP A 37 -0.56 -2.74 3.16
CA TRP A 37 0.05 -4.09 3.12
C TRP A 37 -0.50 -5.14 4.12
N PRO A 38 -1.00 -4.83 5.35
CA PRO A 38 -1.41 -5.87 6.29
C PRO A 38 -2.80 -6.39 5.96
N GLN A 39 -3.51 -5.71 5.05
CA GLN A 39 -4.90 -5.98 4.70
C GLN A 39 -4.99 -7.11 3.67
N GLY A 40 -4.24 -8.20 3.86
CA GLY A 40 -4.31 -9.39 3.03
C GLY A 40 -3.49 -9.35 1.75
N VAL A 41 -2.47 -8.47 1.66
CA VAL A 41 -1.54 -8.45 0.51
C VAL A 41 -0.59 -9.65 0.53
N PHE A 42 -0.20 -10.12 1.71
CA PHE A 42 0.74 -11.23 1.85
C PHE A 42 0.03 -12.53 2.25
N GLU A 43 0.17 -13.55 1.40
CA GLU A 43 -0.44 -14.86 1.66
C GLU A 43 0.40 -15.68 2.66
N PRO A 44 -0.21 -16.38 3.64
CA PRO A 44 0.55 -17.25 4.53
C PRO A 44 1.32 -18.33 3.76
N GLY A 45 2.65 -18.35 3.93
CA GLY A 45 3.54 -19.32 3.28
C GLY A 45 4.00 -18.95 1.88
N SER A 46 3.64 -17.76 1.38
CA SER A 46 4.18 -17.21 0.13
C SER A 46 5.57 -16.60 0.33
N VAL A 47 6.21 -16.24 -0.78
CA VAL A 47 7.42 -15.41 -0.80
C VAL A 47 7.01 -13.95 -0.93
N THR A 48 7.35 -13.11 0.05
CA THR A 48 6.96 -11.69 0.10
C THR A 48 7.24 -10.91 -1.20
N LEU A 49 8.38 -11.19 -1.85
CA LEU A 49 8.74 -10.55 -3.11
C LEU A 49 7.77 -10.94 -4.26
N HIS A 50 7.29 -12.18 -4.29
CA HIS A 50 6.34 -12.62 -5.31
C HIS A 50 4.99 -11.92 -5.14
N ASP A 51 4.51 -11.78 -3.90
CA ASP A 51 3.26 -11.08 -3.60
C ASP A 51 3.36 -9.60 -3.99
N LEU A 52 4.49 -8.95 -3.69
CA LEU A 52 4.73 -7.56 -4.08
C LEU A 52 4.74 -7.38 -5.60
N ILE A 53 5.37 -8.30 -6.34
CA ILE A 53 5.32 -8.31 -7.83
C ILE A 53 3.89 -8.60 -8.31
N GLY A 54 3.13 -9.43 -7.60
CA GLY A 54 1.73 -9.69 -7.88
C GLY A 54 0.88 -8.42 -7.77
N MET A 55 1.15 -7.58 -6.76
CA MET A 55 0.45 -6.31 -6.56
C MET A 55 0.67 -5.34 -7.72
N THR A 56 1.85 -5.30 -8.33
CA THR A 56 2.10 -4.40 -9.48
C THR A 56 1.23 -4.69 -10.69
N ARG A 57 0.54 -5.84 -10.72
CA ARG A 57 -0.40 -6.23 -11.77
C ARG A 57 -1.86 -5.94 -11.41
N GLN A 58 -2.14 -5.60 -10.16
CA GLN A 58 -3.49 -5.41 -9.61
C GLN A 58 -3.81 -3.95 -9.32
N VAL A 59 -2.80 -3.09 -9.17
CA VAL A 59 -3.00 -1.68 -8.81
C VAL A 59 -2.52 -0.74 -9.91
N ASP A 60 -3.14 0.42 -10.00
CA ASP A 60 -2.72 1.49 -10.91
C ASP A 60 -1.47 2.22 -10.37
N PHE A 61 -1.40 2.40 -9.05
CA PHE A 61 -0.33 3.13 -8.38
C PHE A 61 0.12 2.46 -7.07
N ALA A 62 1.32 2.82 -6.62
CA ALA A 62 1.85 2.43 -5.32
C ALA A 62 2.38 3.66 -4.56
N ILE A 63 2.11 3.70 -3.26
CA ILE A 63 2.65 4.68 -2.32
C ILE A 63 3.52 3.94 -1.32
N PHE A 64 4.77 4.40 -1.15
CA PHE A 64 5.65 3.91 -0.09
C PHE A 64 5.90 5.04 0.92
N ALA A 65 5.40 4.84 2.14
CA ALA A 65 5.57 5.78 3.24
C ALA A 65 6.83 5.40 4.02
N PHE A 66 7.81 6.32 4.03
CA PHE A 66 9.05 6.20 4.81
C PHE A 66 9.03 7.22 5.95
N THR A 67 9.28 6.77 7.16
CA THR A 67 9.27 7.57 8.39
C THR A 67 10.69 7.81 8.92
N PRO A 68 10.91 8.77 9.83
CA PRO A 68 12.25 9.07 10.35
C PRO A 68 12.96 7.87 11.00
N ASP A 69 12.21 6.91 11.51
CA ASP A 69 12.71 5.66 12.09
C ASP A 69 13.21 4.64 11.05
N ASP A 70 12.86 4.80 9.76
CA ASP A 70 13.38 3.97 8.66
C ASP A 70 14.83 4.33 8.28
N LEU A 71 15.41 5.38 8.88
CA LEU A 71 16.80 5.76 8.68
C LEU A 71 17.73 4.71 9.32
N THR A 72 18.48 3.99 8.49
CA THR A 72 19.57 3.14 8.97
C THR A 72 20.71 4.01 9.53
N ARG A 73 21.06 3.78 10.80
CA ARG A 73 22.24 4.41 11.42
C ARG A 73 23.50 3.70 10.93
N TYR A 74 24.46 4.48 10.44
CA TYR A 74 25.79 4.03 9.99
C TYR A 74 26.79 4.05 11.14
#